data_AF-A0A3B9BSM7-F1
#
_entry.id   AF-A0A3B9BSM7-F1
#
_cell.length_a   1.000
_cell.length_b   1.000
_cell.length_c   1.000
_cell.angle_alpha   90.00
_cell.angle_beta   90.00
_cell.angle_gamma   90.00
#
_symmetry.space_group_name_H-M   'P 1'
#
loop_
_entity.id
_entity.type
_entity.pdbx_description
1 polymer ?
#
loop_
_entity_poly.entity_id
_entity_poly.type
_entity_poly.pdbx_seq_one_letter_code
_entity_poly.pdbx_strand_id
1 'polypeptide(L)'
;MKLNVYLAGEIHTTWREEIIAACTAQNLDITFTAPVTDHAASDDCGVEIMGAEPNKFWHDSKGANLNSMRTRKAIKDADIVVVRFGEKYKQW
;
A
#
# COMPACT_ATOMS: atom_id res chain seq x y z
N MET A 1 -6.68 20.53 -10.77
CA MET A 1 -6.02 20.43 -9.45
C MET A 1 -5.72 18.97 -9.29
N LYS A 2 -4.44 18.64 -9.21
CA LYS A 2 -4.00 17.26 -9.14
C LYS A 2 -4.21 16.74 -7.72
N LEU A 3 -5.04 15.71 -7.58
CA LEU A 3 -5.32 15.09 -6.27
C LEU A 3 -4.41 13.88 -6.05
N ASN A 4 -3.82 13.78 -4.86
CA ASN A 4 -3.15 12.58 -4.39
C ASN A 4 -4.15 11.70 -3.63
N VAL A 5 -4.43 10.51 -4.16
CA VAL A 5 -5.39 9.57 -3.58
C VAL A 5 -4.67 8.32 -3.09
N TYR A 6 -4.84 7.96 -1.82
CA TYR A 6 -4.30 6.73 -1.24
C TYR A 6 -5.37 5.64 -1.14
N LEU A 7 -5.12 4.48 -1.76
CA LEU A 7 -6.03 3.33 -1.81
C LEU A 7 -5.63 2.27 -0.78
N ALA A 8 -6.22 2.38 0.42
CA ALA A 8 -5.97 1.50 1.55
C ALA A 8 -6.94 0.30 1.61
N GLY A 9 -6.53 -0.75 2.31
CA GLY A 9 -7.40 -1.89 2.63
C GLY A 9 -7.05 -3.16 1.88
N GLU A 10 -8.06 -4.01 1.65
CA GLU A 10 -7.87 -5.40 1.19
C GLU A 10 -7.11 -5.52 -0.14
N ILE A 11 -6.30 -6.57 -0.27
CA ILE A 11 -5.41 -6.82 -1.41
C ILE A 11 -5.78 -8.09 -2.19
N HIS A 12 -6.97 -8.64 -1.96
CA HIS A 12 -7.37 -9.95 -2.49
C HIS A 12 -8.27 -9.86 -3.72
N THR A 13 -8.56 -8.64 -4.18
CA THR A 13 -9.40 -8.36 -5.36
C THR A 13 -8.83 -7.21 -6.19
N THR A 14 -9.41 -6.98 -7.37
CA THR A 14 -8.97 -6.02 -8.39
C THR A 14 -9.52 -4.59 -8.24
N TRP A 15 -10.05 -4.24 -7.07
CA TRP A 15 -10.80 -2.98 -6.92
C TRP A 15 -9.96 -1.72 -7.09
N ARG A 16 -8.65 -1.80 -6.80
CA ARG A 16 -7.76 -0.66 -7.02
C ARG A 16 -7.62 -0.40 -8.51
N GLU A 17 -7.40 -1.45 -9.28
CA GLU A 17 -7.32 -1.42 -10.73
C GLU A 17 -8.62 -0.88 -11.34
N GLU A 18 -9.78 -1.30 -10.83
CA GLU A 18 -11.09 -0.82 -11.27
C GLU A 18 -11.29 0.68 -11.01
N ILE A 19 -10.92 1.18 -9.83
CA ILE A 19 -11.00 2.62 -9.52
C ILE A 19 -10.05 3.42 -10.42
N ILE A 20 -8.80 2.97 -10.54
CA ILE A 20 -7.78 3.64 -11.36
C ILE A 20 -8.24 3.70 -12.82
N ALA A 21 -8.75 2.60 -13.36
CA ALA A 21 -9.25 2.52 -14.73
C ALA A 21 -10.45 3.45 -14.95
N ALA A 22 -11.43 3.46 -14.04
CA ALA A 22 -12.60 4.33 -14.12
C ALA A 22 -12.23 5.82 -14.06
N CYS A 23 -11.32 6.22 -13.16
CA CYS A 23 -10.84 7.59 -13.06
C CYS A 23 -10.03 8.01 -14.29
N THR A 24 -9.22 7.09 -14.84
CA THR A 24 -8.46 7.34 -16.08
C THR A 24 -9.39 7.52 -17.27
N ALA A 25 -10.43 6.69 -17.41
CA ALA A 25 -11.43 6.80 -18.48
C ALA A 25 -12.21 8.12 -18.43
N GLN A 26 -12.38 8.71 -17.25
CA GLN A 26 -12.99 10.02 -17.05
C GLN A 26 -11.98 11.18 -17.14
N ASN A 27 -10.71 10.90 -17.44
CA ASN A 27 -9.63 11.88 -17.55
C ASN A 27 -9.48 12.75 -16.30
N LEU A 28 -9.60 12.14 -15.12
CA LEU A 28 -9.43 12.84 -13.84
C LEU A 28 -7.93 13.06 -13.55
N ASP A 29 -7.60 14.27 -13.11
CA ASP A 29 -6.23 14.66 -12.72
C ASP A 29 -5.89 14.12 -11.32
N ILE A 30 -5.60 12.82 -11.24
CA ILE A 30 -5.38 12.08 -9.98
C ILE A 30 -4.06 11.31 -10.03
N THR A 31 -3.32 11.28 -8.92
CA THR A 31 -2.22 10.34 -8.68
C THR A 31 -2.60 9.37 -7.57
N PHE A 32 -2.54 8.08 -7.89
CA PHE A 32 -2.87 7.01 -6.95
C PHE A 32 -1.63 6.46 -6.27
N THR A 33 -1.75 6.20 -4.97
CA THR A 33 -0.77 5.48 -4.16
C THR A 33 -1.44 4.36 -3.38
N ALA A 34 -0.72 3.31 -3.04
CA ALA A 34 -1.25 2.14 -2.33
C ALA A 34 -0.13 1.42 -1.56
N PRO A 35 -0.47 0.53 -0.59
CA PRO A 35 0.48 -0.43 -0.05
C PRO A 35 1.11 -1.32 -1.14
N VAL A 36 2.28 -1.89 -0.87
CA VAL A 36 2.87 -2.94 -1.71
C VAL A 36 1.98 -4.18 -1.59
N THR A 37 1.43 -4.64 -2.72
CA THR A 37 0.52 -5.80 -2.77
C THR A 37 1.24 -7.09 -3.15
N ASP A 38 2.45 -6.99 -3.69
CA ASP A 38 3.32 -8.14 -3.90
C ASP A 38 3.86 -8.64 -2.56
N HIS A 39 3.47 -9.86 -2.20
CA HIS A 39 3.80 -10.44 -0.90
C HIS A 39 5.31 -10.59 -0.68
N ALA A 40 6.04 -11.13 -1.67
CA ALA A 40 7.47 -11.36 -1.52
C ALA A 40 8.23 -10.03 -1.41
N ALA A 41 7.91 -9.07 -2.28
CA ALA A 41 8.50 -7.74 -2.24
C ALA A 41 8.16 -6.99 -0.94
N SER A 42 6.96 -7.21 -0.38
CA SER A 42 6.55 -6.62 0.89
C SER A 42 7.30 -7.23 2.08
N ASP A 43 7.44 -8.56 2.11
CA ASP A 43 8.05 -9.28 3.23
C ASP A 43 9.57 -9.07 3.26
N ASP A 44 10.23 -9.10 2.10
CA ASP A 44 11.70 -9.06 2.00
C ASP A 44 12.27 -7.62 1.88
N CYS A 45 11.42 -6.59 1.72
CA CYS A 45 11.89 -5.22 1.50
C CYS A 45 12.87 -4.71 2.56
N GLY A 46 12.72 -5.17 3.81
CA GLY A 46 13.59 -4.79 4.91
C GLY A 46 15.02 -5.28 4.72
N VAL A 47 15.18 -6.55 4.32
CA VAL A 47 16.52 -7.15 4.14
C VAL A 47 17.18 -6.77 2.82
N GLU A 48 16.39 -6.59 1.76
CA GLU A 48 16.88 -6.13 0.47
C GLU A 48 17.48 -4.71 0.56
N ILE A 49 16.90 -3.83 1.38
CA ILE A 49 17.31 -2.42 1.48
C ILE A 49 18.29 -2.17 2.64
N MET A 50 18.06 -2.81 3.80
CA MET A 50 18.81 -2.53 5.03
C MET A 50 19.85 -3.61 5.36
N GLY A 51 20.01 -4.61 4.48
CA GLY A 51 20.94 -5.71 4.63
C GLY A 51 20.32 -6.95 5.27
N ALA A 52 20.92 -8.10 4.95
CA ALA A 52 20.47 -9.42 5.36
C ALA A 52 20.27 -9.54 6.88
N GLU A 53 19.28 -10.33 7.27
CA GLU A 53 18.94 -10.58 8.67
C GLU A 53 18.68 -12.07 8.89
N PRO A 54 19.58 -12.79 9.58
CA PRO A 54 19.42 -14.23 9.80
C PRO A 54 18.33 -14.56 10.84
N ASN A 55 17.99 -13.62 11.73
CA ASN A 55 16.95 -13.85 12.72
C ASN A 55 15.57 -13.53 12.12
N LYS A 56 14.70 -14.54 12.02
CA LYS A 56 13.35 -14.38 11.43
C LYS A 56 12.53 -13.25 12.07
N PHE A 57 12.59 -13.08 13.39
CA PHE A 57 11.84 -12.02 14.06
C PHE A 57 12.29 -10.63 13.61
N TRP A 58 13.61 -10.42 13.51
CA TRP A 58 14.17 -9.15 13.06
C TRP A 58 14.01 -8.94 11.55
N HIS A 59 14.04 -10.01 10.76
CA HIS A 59 13.72 -9.99 9.33
C HIS A 59 12.33 -9.39 9.10
N ASP A 60 11.31 -10.01 9.72
CA ASP A 60 9.93 -9.58 9.60
C ASP A 60 9.72 -8.17 10.18
N SER A 61 10.40 -7.85 11.28
CA SER A 61 10.35 -6.51 11.89
C SER A 61 10.90 -5.42 10.95
N LYS A 62 11.99 -5.69 10.22
CA LYS A 62 12.54 -4.73 9.24
C LYS A 62 11.53 -4.44 8.13
N GLY A 63 10.95 -5.49 7.54
CA GLY A 63 9.93 -5.36 6.49
C GLY A 63 8.70 -4.59 6.98
N ALA A 64 8.16 -4.99 8.14
CA ALA A 64 6.99 -4.35 8.75
C ALA A 64 7.23 -2.86 9.06
N ASN A 65 8.39 -2.50 9.63
CA ASN A 65 8.73 -1.11 9.95
C ASN A 65 8.86 -0.26 8.68
N LEU A 66 9.50 -0.78 7.64
CA LEU A 66 9.64 -0.07 6.37
C LEU A 66 8.27 0.18 5.72
N ASN A 67 7.42 -0.83 5.67
CA ASN A 67 6.07 -0.69 5.14
C ASN A 67 5.21 0.27 5.99
N SER A 68 5.38 0.28 7.32
CA SER A 68 4.73 1.24 8.19
C SER A 68 5.14 2.69 7.88
N MET A 69 6.44 2.94 7.67
CA MET A 69 6.94 4.26 7.27
C MET A 69 6.40 4.70 5.91
N ARG A 70 6.42 3.83 4.90
CA ARG A 70 5.87 4.09 3.56
C ARG A 70 4.38 4.42 3.62
N THR A 71 3.60 3.61 4.32
CA THR A 71 2.15 3.82 4.49
C THR A 71 1.85 5.13 5.21
N ARG A 72 2.54 5.43 6.31
CA ARG A 72 2.36 6.71 7.03
C ARG A 72 2.69 7.91 6.16
N LYS A 73 3.76 7.82 5.35
CA LYS A 73 4.11 8.88 4.40
C LYS A 73 3.03 9.07 3.34
N ALA A 74 2.59 7.98 2.70
CA ALA A 74 1.56 8.03 1.66
C ALA A 74 0.23 8.58 2.18
N ILE A 75 -0.20 8.18 3.38
CA ILE A 75 -1.39 8.75 4.03
C ILE A 75 -1.22 10.24 4.29
N LYS A 76 -0.04 10.67 4.77
CA LYS A 76 0.22 12.09 5.06
C LYS A 76 0.23 12.96 3.79
N ASP A 77 0.67 12.40 2.67
CA ASP A 77 0.73 13.11 1.38
C ASP A 77 -0.60 13.10 0.61
N ALA A 78 -1.56 12.28 1.04
CA ALA A 78 -2.84 12.13 0.37
C ALA A 78 -3.78 13.29 0.68
N ASP A 79 -4.43 13.81 -0.36
CA ASP A 79 -5.58 14.70 -0.22
C ASP A 79 -6.84 13.90 0.14
N ILE A 80 -6.95 12.66 -0.36
CA ILE A 80 -8.08 11.75 -0.13
C ILE A 80 -7.54 10.35 0.18
N VAL A 81 -8.11 9.72 1.20
CA VAL A 81 -7.87 8.30 1.52
C VAL A 81 -9.14 7.51 1.26
N VAL A 82 -9.05 6.50 0.40
CA VAL A 82 -10.14 5.54 0.15
C VAL A 82 -9.76 4.23 0.83
N VAL A 83 -10.61 3.75 1.72
CA VAL A 83 -10.38 2.50 2.46
C VAL A 83 -11.43 1.47 2.06
N ARG A 84 -11.01 0.31 1.57
CA ARG A 84 -11.89 -0.83 1.29
C ARG A 84 -11.63 -2.00 2.24
N PHE A 85 -12.65 -2.39 2.98
CA PHE A 85 -12.62 -3.59 3.81
C PHE A 85 -13.20 -4.77 3.05
N GLY A 86 -12.47 -5.87 2.99
CA GLY A 86 -12.97 -7.13 2.42
C GLY A 86 -13.96 -7.81 3.36
N GLU A 87 -14.68 -8.81 2.87
CA GLU A 87 -15.68 -9.51 3.68
C GLU A 87 -15.06 -10.34 4.82
N LYS A 88 -13.90 -10.95 4.55
CA LYS A 88 -13.24 -11.91 5.46
C LYS A 88 -12.40 -11.24 6.55
N TYR A 89 -11.79 -10.10 6.27
CA TYR A 89 -10.85 -9.42 7.18
C TYR A 89 -11.34 -7.99 7.45
N LYS A 90 -12.31 -7.86 8.37
CA LYS A 90 -12.90 -6.58 8.83
C LYS A 90 -12.24 -6.06 10.12
N GLN A 91 -10.97 -6.37 10.37
CA GLN A 91 -10.30 -5.95 11.61
C GLN A 91 -9.29 -4.85 11.30
N TRP A 92 -9.45 -3.74 12.03
CA TRP A 92 -8.49 -2.65 12.17
C TRP A 92 -7.59 -2.96 13.36
#